data_AF-A0A198YN53-F1
#
_entry.id   AF-A0A198YN53-F1
#
_cell.length_a   1.000
_cell.length_b   1.000
_cell.length_c   1.000
_cell.angle_alpha   90.00
_cell.angle_beta   90.00
_cell.angle_gamma   90.00
#
_symmetry.space_group_name_H-M   'P 1'
#
loop_
_entity.id
_entity.type
_entity.pdbx_description
1 polymer ?
#
loop_
_entity_poly.entity_id
_entity_poly.type
_entity_poly.pdbx_seq_one_letter_code
_entity_poly.pdbx_strand_id
1 'polypeptide(L)' 'MSSKESRNSRETKAFIMLRGAMVMISFRESLFDAANRAGMTPNEFCLQAAAEKLRASGRQFAGVFAPGDTDMHRGGAN' A
#
# COMPACT_ATOMS: atom_id res chain seq x y z
N MET A 1 -28.35 -23.94 -7.13
CA MET A 1 -26.94 -23.78 -6.73
C MET A 1 -26.40 -22.55 -7.43
N SER A 2 -26.37 -21.41 -6.73
CA SER A 2 -25.86 -20.16 -7.29
C SER A 2 -24.34 -20.20 -7.22
N SER A 3 -23.70 -20.50 -8.35
CA SER A 3 -22.27 -20.27 -8.54
C SER A 3 -22.04 -18.78 -8.40
N LYS A 4 -21.49 -18.36 -7.26
CA LYS A 4 -20.91 -17.02 -7.11
C LYS A 4 -19.73 -16.99 -8.08
N GLU A 5 -19.97 -16.47 -9.29
CA GLU A 5 -18.92 -15.95 -10.14
C GLU A 5 -18.04 -15.07 -9.25
N SER A 6 -16.81 -15.53 -9.01
CA SER A 6 -15.73 -14.67 -8.57
C SER A 6 -15.67 -13.55 -9.58
N ARG A 7 -16.29 -12.41 -9.26
CA ARG A 7 -16.09 -11.14 -9.95
C ARG A 7 -14.63 -10.80 -9.74
N ASN A 8 -13.79 -11.39 -10.57
CA ASN A 8 -12.44 -10.98 -10.85
C ASN A 8 -12.58 -9.62 -11.57
N SER A 9 -12.95 -8.60 -10.80
CA SER A 9 -12.83 -7.22 -11.22
C SER A 9 -11.37 -7.08 -11.60
N ARG A 10 -11.11 -6.99 -12.91
CA ARG A 10 -9.80 -6.69 -13.46
C ARG A 10 -9.37 -5.35 -12.88
N GLU A 11 -8.71 -5.38 -11.75
CA GLU A 11 -8.21 -4.19 -11.08
C GLU A 11 -7.14 -3.59 -12.00
N THR A 12 -7.39 -2.37 -12.47
CA THR A 12 -6.52 -1.72 -13.45
C THR A 12 -5.52 -0.85 -12.70
N LYS A 13 -4.22 -1.02 -13.00
CA LYS A 13 -3.17 -0.17 -12.43
C LYS A 13 -3.28 1.25 -12.96
N ALA A 14 -3.10 2.23 -12.07
CA ALA A 14 -3.05 3.64 -12.42
C ALA A 14 -1.76 4.27 -11.85
N PHE A 15 -1.15 5.17 -12.61
CA PHE A 15 -0.03 5.96 -12.11
C PHE A 15 -0.55 7.12 -11.26
N ILE A 16 0.10 7.36 -10.12
CA ILE A 16 -0.07 8.61 -9.37
C ILE A 16 1.18 9.46 -9.53
N MET A 17 0.99 10.77 -9.75
CA MET A 17 2.08 11.73 -9.67
C MET A 17 1.90 12.56 -8.39
N LEU A 18 2.76 12.33 -7.40
CA LEU A 18 2.82 13.15 -6.20
C LEU A 18 3.58 14.46 -6.52
N ARG A 19 2.92 15.40 -7.21
CA ARG A 19 3.51 16.72 -7.49
C ARG A 19 3.60 17.57 -6.21
N GLY A 20 4.73 18.25 -6.01
CA GLY A 20 4.88 19.30 -5.00
C GLY A 20 5.38 18.85 -3.62
N ALA A 21 5.92 17.63 -3.48
CA ALA A 21 6.46 17.19 -2.19
C ALA A 21 7.80 17.91 -1.88
N MET A 22 7.75 18.91 -1.00
CA MET A 22 8.92 19.46 -0.33
C MET A 22 8.87 19.01 1.13
N VAL A 23 9.84 18.19 1.54
CA VAL A 23 9.90 17.62 2.89
C VAL A 23 11.18 18.07 3.58
N MET A 24 11.20 17.95 4.91
CA MET A 24 12.42 18.18 5.68
C MET A 24 13.49 17.16 5.33
N ILE A 25 14.75 17.60 5.31
CA ILE A 25 15.89 16.75 4.94
C ILE A 25 15.99 15.55 5.88
N SER A 26 15.82 15.76 7.19
CA SER A 26 15.81 14.68 8.18
C SER A 26 14.72 13.64 7.93
N PHE A 27 13.54 14.08 7.47
CA PHE A 27 12.47 13.17 7.07
C PHE A 27 12.86 12.39 5.82
N ARG A 28 13.43 13.05 4.80
CA ARG A 28 13.91 12.38 3.58
C ARG A 28 14.93 11.30 3.92
N GLU A 29 15.91 11.59 4.76
CA GLU A 29 16.94 10.62 5.16
C GLU A 29 16.33 9.43 5.89
N SER A 30 15.45 9.70 6.87
CA SER A 30 14.76 8.65 7.63
C SER A 30 13.86 7.79 6.73
N LEU A 31 13.16 8.41 5.77
CA LEU A 31 12.34 7.72 4.79
C LEU A 31 13.18 6.79 3.91
N PHE A 32 14.33 7.28 3.42
CA PHE A 32 15.20 6.49 2.56
C PHE A 32 15.84 5.33 3.33
N ASP A 33 16.29 5.54 4.56
CA ASP A 33 16.80 4.48 5.44
C ASP A 33 15.73 3.42 5.71
N ALA A 34 14.52 3.83 6.08
CA ALA A 34 13.41 2.92 6.33
C ALA A 34 13.02 2.11 5.08
N ALA A 35 12.94 2.77 3.92
CA ALA A 35 12.65 2.10 2.64
C ALA A 35 13.74 1.08 2.28
N ASN A 36 15.02 1.44 2.42
CA ASN A 36 16.14 0.54 2.18
C ASN A 36 16.11 -0.68 3.10
N ARG A 37 15.83 -0.50 4.40
CA ARG A 37 15.72 -1.61 5.36
C ARG A 37 14.55 -2.54 5.05
N ALA A 38 13.46 -1.99 4.51
CA ALA A 38 12.31 -2.75 4.06
C ALA A 38 12.52 -3.44 2.69
N GLY A 39 13.65 -3.19 2.02
CA GLY A 39 13.90 -3.69 0.66
C GLY A 39 12.97 -3.08 -0.39
N MET A 40 12.48 -1.85 -0.15
CA MET A 40 11.51 -1.15 -0.99
C MET A 40 12.11 0.15 -1.55
N THR A 41 11.61 0.61 -2.69
CA THR A 41 11.86 1.98 -3.13
C THR A 41 11.13 2.98 -2.21
N PRO A 42 11.60 4.23 -2.06
CA PRO A 42 10.90 5.24 -1.27
C PRO A 42 9.44 5.47 -1.70
N ASN A 43 9.15 5.33 -3.01
CA ASN A 43 7.79 5.42 -3.52
C ASN A 43 6.92 4.26 -3.02
N GLU A 44 7.44 3.03 -3.08
CA GLU A 44 6.71 1.85 -2.59
C GLU A 44 6.46 1.96 -1.08
N PHE A 45 7.48 2.38 -0.33
CA PHE A 45 7.34 2.61 1.11
C PHE A 45 6.25 3.63 1.44
N CYS A 46 6.21 4.77 0.74
CA CYS A 46 5.18 5.79 0.90
C CYS A 46 3.77 5.26 0.57
N LEU A 47 3.63 4.51 -0.53
CA LEU A 47 2.36 3.94 -0.96
C LEU A 47 1.85 2.89 0.03
N GLN A 48 2.74 2.04 0.53
CA GLN A 48 2.44 1.05 1.56
C GLN A 48 1.96 1.73 2.86
N ALA A 49 2.69 2.72 3.35
CA ALA A 49 2.32 3.47 4.56
C ALA A 49 0.98 4.22 4.38
N ALA A 50 0.73 4.78 3.20
CA ALA A 50 -0.55 5.42 2.88
C ALA A 50 -1.70 4.39 2.86
N ALA A 51 -1.47 3.22 2.28
CA ALA A 51 -2.45 2.14 2.24
C ALA A 51 -2.81 1.62 3.63
N GLU A 52 -1.82 1.45 4.51
CA GLU A 52 -2.04 1.08 5.91
C GLU A 52 -2.92 2.10 6.63
N LYS A 53 -2.63 3.40 6.44
CA LYS A 53 -3.44 4.49 6.99
C LYS A 53 -4.86 4.51 6.44
N LEU A 54 -5.04 4.30 5.13
CA LEU A 54 -6.36 4.25 4.49
C LEU A 54 -7.18 3.05 5.01
N ARG A 55 -6.56 1.89 5.19
CA ARG A 55 -7.20 0.70 5.74
C ARG A 55 -7.59 0.89 7.20
N ALA A 56 -6.73 1.50 8.01
CA ALA A 56 -7.05 1.90 9.38
C ALA A 56 -8.23 2.88 9.45
N SER A 57 -8.42 3.71 8.42
CA SER A 57 -9.59 4.58 8.27
C SER A 57 -10.86 3.90 7.73
N GLY A 58 -10.83 2.57 7.52
CA GLY A 58 -11.98 1.77 7.09
C GLY A 58 -12.15 1.64 5.57
N ARG A 59 -11.19 2.11 4.76
CA ARG A 59 -11.24 1.94 3.31
C ARG A 59 -10.83 0.53 2.90
N GLN A 60 -11.47 0.01 1.86
CA GLN A 60 -11.19 -1.30 1.27
C GLN A 60 -10.74 -1.11 -0.18
N PHE A 61 -9.69 -1.84 -0.57
CA PHE A 61 -9.12 -1.93 -1.91
C PHE A 61 -8.45 -3.30 -2.02
N ALA A 62 -8.28 -3.86 -3.24
CA ALA A 62 -7.84 -5.25 -3.34
C ALA A 62 -6.34 -5.42 -3.06
N GLY A 63 -5.54 -4.37 -3.22
CA GLY A 63 -4.12 -4.31 -2.84
C GLY A 63 -3.49 -2.97 -3.23
N VAL A 64 -2.20 -2.80 -2.94
CA VAL A 64 -1.44 -1.56 -3.22
C VAL A 64 -0.68 -1.68 -4.54
N PHE A 65 0.08 -2.76 -4.70
CA PHE A 65 0.87 -3.09 -5.89
C PHE A 65 0.34 -4.34 -6.60
N ALA A 66 -0.19 -5.28 -5.83
CA ALA A 66 -0.82 -6.51 -6.28
C ALA A 66 -1.99 -6.89 -5.38
N PRO A 67 -3.04 -7.56 -5.90
CA PRO A 67 -4.14 -8.03 -5.08
C PRO A 67 -3.65 -8.91 -3.91
N GLY A 68 -4.08 -8.60 -2.69
CA GLY A 68 -3.78 -9.34 -1.46
C GLY A 68 -2.52 -8.91 -0.69
N ASP A 69 -1.70 -8.00 -1.21
CA ASP A 69 -0.44 -7.58 -0.57
C ASP A 69 -0.60 -6.96 0.84
N THR A 70 -1.77 -6.42 1.14
CA THR A 70 -2.09 -5.77 2.42
C THR A 70 -2.93 -6.64 3.35
N ASP A 71 -3.36 -7.83 2.93
CA ASP A 71 -4.23 -8.70 3.72
C ASP A 71 -3.49 -9.41 4.87
N MET A 72 -2.14 -9.46 4.82
CA MET A 72 -1.32 -10.19 5.79
C MET A 72 -1.26 -9.62 7.23
N HIS A 73 -1.91 -8.49 7.54
CA HIS A 73 -1.90 -7.91 8.90
C HIS A 73 -3.19 -8.05 9.71
N ARG A 74 -4.08 -8.97 9.31
CA ARG A 74 -5.23 -9.39 10.15
C ARG A 74 -5.15 -10.87 10.51
N GLY A 75 -3.95 -11.39 10.79
CA GLY A 75 -3.77 -12.68 11.46
C GLY A 75 -3.82 -12.47 12.96
N GLY A 76 -5.00 -12.66 13.56
CA GLY A 76 -5.15 -12.71 15.01
C GLY A 76 -4.24 -13.79 15.60
N ALA A 77 -3.62 -13.45 16.73
CA ALA A 77 -3.01 -14.41 17.63
C ALA A 77 -4.04 -15.48 18.04
N ASN A 78 -3.54 -16.71 18.18
CA ASN A 78 -4.23 -17.89 18.73
C ASN A 78 -5.10 -17.58 19.95
#